data_AF-A0A554IDZ6-F1
#
_entry.id   AF-A0A554IDZ6-F1
#
_cell.length_a   1.000
_cell.length_b   1.000
_cell.length_c   1.000
_cell.angle_alpha   90.00
_cell.angle_beta   90.00
_cell.angle_gamma   90.00
#
_symmetry.space_group_name_H-M   'P 1'
#
loop_
_entity.id
_entity.type
_entity.pdbx_description
1 polymer ?
#
loop_
_entity_poly.entity_id
_entity_poly.type
_entity_poly.pdbx_seq_one_letter_code
_entity_poly.pdbx_strand_id
1 'polypeptide(L)'
;MSVKRYFPFVYFVKDRDLGGKKSRVAYKRPFFTQLHKVRDGLAREEIAALSYEAGYIYGGAILNIPDSIRQLLKKREDDSLIKAKERIIQDDLILLCTRPPLHDMEEPECREKRIILRSNNKLEKSLLGALDSFFYRCTRSQIKLKVGSKNNQYKDIVFKVSTGADIKYLNSTPPTVIKDRTAGYLISIPKIKKLNNVRFVTLFGAGGTETLWFCHILRKEFPHVFKQALICPKSQLWVFLFTVPQITPEPFLDSYTHNFDAKLVLNWSKRC
;
A
#
# COMPACT_ATOMS: atom_id res chain seq x y z
N MET A 1 13.57 -18.74 20.65
CA MET A 1 12.84 -18.51 19.38
C MET A 1 13.09 -17.07 18.96
N SER A 2 13.36 -16.80 17.67
CA SER A 2 13.49 -15.41 17.20
C SER A 2 12.16 -14.68 17.35
N VAL A 3 12.20 -13.47 17.87
CA VAL A 3 11.01 -12.61 17.98
C VAL A 3 10.60 -12.17 16.57
N LYS A 4 9.32 -12.37 16.21
CA LYS A 4 8.78 -11.91 14.92
C LYS A 4 8.45 -10.44 15.01
N ARG A 5 8.96 -9.63 14.08
CA ARG A 5 8.72 -8.18 14.06
C ARG A 5 8.00 -7.77 12.80
N TYR A 6 7.14 -6.77 12.87
CA TYR A 6 6.57 -6.14 11.68
C TYR A 6 7.12 -4.72 11.49
N PHE A 7 7.40 -4.40 10.23
CA PHE A 7 7.94 -3.14 9.76
C PHE A 7 7.00 -2.54 8.72
N PRO A 8 6.21 -1.52 9.07
CA PRO A 8 5.52 -0.73 8.06
C PRO A 8 6.52 -0.06 7.11
N PHE A 9 6.32 -0.30 5.82
CA PHE A 9 7.01 0.36 4.74
C PHE A 9 6.15 1.51 4.23
N VAL A 10 6.54 2.73 4.56
CA VAL A 10 5.72 3.93 4.32
C VAL A 10 6.39 4.85 3.31
N TYR A 11 5.63 5.28 2.31
CA TYR A 11 6.10 6.29 1.36
C TYR A 11 6.00 7.68 1.97
N PHE A 12 7.06 8.45 1.83
CA PHE A 12 7.05 9.84 2.25
C PHE A 12 6.22 10.70 1.27
N VAL A 13 5.62 11.79 1.76
CA VAL A 13 4.85 12.71 0.90
C VAL A 13 5.74 13.40 -0.15
N LYS A 14 5.11 14.10 -1.11
CA LYS A 14 5.82 14.67 -2.26
C LYS A 14 6.74 15.81 -1.85
N ASP A 15 7.75 16.08 -2.66
CA ASP A 15 8.71 17.18 -2.50
C ASP A 15 8.03 18.54 -2.23
N ARG A 16 6.91 18.84 -2.90
CA ARG A 16 6.15 20.09 -2.68
C ARG A 16 5.58 20.20 -1.26
N ASP A 17 5.19 19.06 -0.66
CA ASP A 17 4.59 19.00 0.69
C ASP A 17 5.68 19.15 1.77
N LEU A 18 6.95 19.00 1.37
CA LEU A 18 8.16 19.34 2.13
C LEU A 18 8.72 20.71 1.79
N GLY A 19 7.99 21.47 0.98
CA GLY A 19 8.34 22.83 0.62
C GLY A 19 9.11 23.00 -0.66
N GLY A 20 9.13 22.01 -1.57
CA GLY A 20 9.70 21.96 -2.93
C GLY A 20 10.00 23.30 -3.61
N LYS A 21 11.06 23.46 -4.44
CA LYS A 21 11.79 24.70 -4.84
C LYS A 21 11.04 26.06 -4.83
N LYS A 22 9.73 26.06 -5.04
CA LYS A 22 8.80 27.21 -4.99
C LYS A 22 8.27 27.58 -3.59
N SER A 23 8.33 26.73 -2.55
CA SER A 23 7.85 27.06 -1.20
C SER A 23 9.01 27.52 -0.30
N ARG A 24 9.18 28.84 -0.15
CA ARG A 24 10.21 29.45 0.71
C ARG A 24 10.11 29.06 2.20
N VAL A 25 8.99 28.49 2.65
CA VAL A 25 8.69 28.28 4.09
C VAL A 25 9.02 26.86 4.57
N ALA A 26 8.63 25.83 3.83
CA ALA A 26 8.82 24.44 4.30
C ALA A 26 10.25 23.89 4.11
N TYR A 27 11.10 24.54 3.30
CA TYR A 27 12.54 24.19 3.19
C TYR A 27 13.40 24.54 4.40
N LYS A 28 12.90 25.39 5.31
CA LYS A 28 13.62 25.82 6.51
C LYS A 28 13.48 24.85 7.68
N ARG A 29 12.44 24.00 7.70
CA ARG A 29 12.18 23.13 8.84
C ARG A 29 13.10 21.89 8.81
N PRO A 30 13.72 21.50 9.94
CA PRO A 30 14.52 20.29 10.01
C PRO A 30 13.73 19.06 9.57
N PHE A 31 14.38 18.11 8.88
CA PHE A 31 13.67 16.98 8.26
C PHE A 31 12.96 16.09 9.28
N PHE A 32 13.56 15.88 10.45
CA PHE A 32 12.98 15.08 11.52
C PHE A 32 11.61 15.61 12.00
N THR A 33 11.37 16.92 11.92
CA THR A 33 10.07 17.52 12.27
C THR A 33 8.97 17.19 11.27
N GLN A 34 9.32 16.63 10.11
CA GLN A 34 8.41 16.31 9.01
C GLN A 34 8.17 14.80 8.87
N LEU A 35 8.72 13.96 9.75
CA LEU A 35 8.59 12.50 9.69
C LEU A 35 7.13 12.00 9.74
N HIS A 36 6.23 12.78 10.33
CA HIS A 36 4.80 12.49 10.37
C HIS A 36 4.13 12.59 8.98
N LYS A 37 4.77 13.20 7.99
CA LYS A 37 4.23 13.36 6.63
C LYS A 37 4.48 12.10 5.79
N VAL A 38 3.83 11.02 6.17
CA VAL A 38 3.82 9.75 5.45
C VAL A 38 2.47 9.49 4.82
N ARG A 39 2.46 8.71 3.74
CA ARG A 39 1.22 8.23 3.11
C ARG A 39 0.60 7.12 3.94
N ASP A 40 -0.73 7.13 3.98
CA ASP A 40 -1.57 6.03 4.48
C ASP A 40 -1.23 5.56 5.91
N GLY A 41 -0.74 6.48 6.76
CA GLY A 41 -0.38 6.18 8.15
C GLY A 41 -1.55 5.67 8.98
N LEU A 42 -2.75 6.24 8.80
CA LEU A 42 -3.97 5.76 9.48
C LEU A 42 -4.39 4.38 9.00
N ALA A 43 -4.22 4.07 7.72
CA ALA A 43 -4.53 2.76 7.16
C ALA A 43 -3.64 1.67 7.79
N ARG A 44 -2.40 2.00 8.17
CA ARG A 44 -1.54 1.11 8.95
C ARG A 44 -2.13 0.82 10.34
N GLU A 45 -2.57 1.84 11.06
CA GLU A 45 -3.09 1.66 12.44
C GLU A 45 -4.25 0.67 12.48
N GLU A 46 -5.13 0.72 11.48
CA GLU A 46 -6.26 -0.20 11.34
C GLU A 46 -5.83 -1.68 11.27
N ILE A 47 -4.62 -2.00 10.83
CA ILE A 47 -4.13 -3.39 10.68
C ILE A 47 -3.07 -3.75 11.73
N ALA A 48 -2.56 -2.77 12.49
CA ALA A 48 -1.56 -3.00 13.52
C ALA A 48 -2.04 -4.02 14.57
N ALA A 49 -3.29 -3.89 15.04
CA ALA A 49 -3.90 -4.82 15.99
C ALA A 49 -3.85 -6.28 15.51
N LEU A 50 -4.20 -6.52 14.23
CA LEU A 50 -4.17 -7.86 13.66
C LEU A 50 -2.75 -8.44 13.54
N SER A 51 -1.74 -7.57 13.38
CA SER A 51 -0.34 -7.99 13.35
C SER A 51 0.13 -8.44 14.74
N TYR A 52 -0.27 -7.72 15.80
CA TYR A 52 -0.02 -8.13 17.18
C TYR A 52 -0.71 -9.44 17.54
N GLU A 53 -1.98 -9.62 17.14
CA GLU A 53 -2.70 -10.88 17.33
C GLU A 53 -2.04 -12.07 16.62
N ALA A 54 -1.33 -11.82 15.53
CA ALA A 54 -0.55 -12.84 14.81
C ALA A 54 0.85 -13.10 15.41
N GLY A 55 1.17 -12.48 16.56
CA GLY A 55 2.40 -12.67 17.30
C GLY A 55 3.58 -11.84 16.78
N TYR A 56 3.33 -10.80 15.98
CA TYR A 56 4.35 -9.84 15.59
C TYR A 56 4.44 -8.71 16.61
N ILE A 57 5.65 -8.26 16.93
CA ILE A 57 5.86 -6.99 17.65
C ILE A 57 6.25 -5.88 16.69
N TYR A 58 6.06 -4.62 17.08
CA TYR A 58 6.50 -3.50 16.26
C TYR A 58 8.02 -3.43 16.20
N GLY A 59 8.58 -3.48 14.99
CA GLY A 59 10.02 -3.45 14.76
C GLY A 59 10.61 -2.05 14.53
N GLY A 60 9.77 -1.04 14.33
CA GLY A 60 10.17 0.26 13.78
C GLY A 60 9.50 0.54 12.44
N ALA A 61 9.75 1.69 11.83
CA ALA A 61 9.17 2.07 10.53
C ALA A 61 10.25 2.22 9.46
N ILE A 62 10.01 1.63 8.29
CA ILE A 62 10.86 1.79 7.12
C ILE A 62 10.36 2.98 6.32
N LEU A 63 11.07 4.10 6.44
CA LEU A 63 10.76 5.33 5.73
C LEU A 63 11.30 5.29 4.31
N ASN A 64 10.40 5.17 3.34
CA ASN A 64 10.73 5.21 1.94
C ASN A 64 10.79 6.65 1.41
N ILE A 65 11.88 7.34 1.76
CA ILE A 65 12.17 8.72 1.36
C ILE A 65 12.62 8.76 -0.11
N PRO A 66 11.94 9.49 -1.01
CA PRO A 66 12.34 9.63 -2.41
C PRO A 66 13.80 10.06 -2.62
N ASP A 67 14.42 9.61 -3.71
CA ASP A 67 15.83 9.91 -4.01
C ASP A 67 16.12 11.40 -4.11
N SER A 68 15.20 12.17 -4.70
CA SER A 68 15.31 13.63 -4.80
C SER A 68 15.47 14.27 -3.42
N ILE A 69 14.71 13.81 -2.43
CA ILE A 69 14.78 14.29 -1.05
C ILE A 69 16.04 13.79 -0.37
N ARG A 70 16.41 12.51 -0.53
CA ARG A 70 17.65 11.96 0.06
C ARG A 70 18.89 12.73 -0.38
N GLN A 71 18.99 13.08 -1.66
CA GLN A 71 20.11 13.89 -2.18
C GLN A 71 20.15 15.28 -1.56
N LEU A 72 18.99 15.89 -1.28
CA LEU A 72 18.90 17.18 -0.60
C LEU A 72 19.35 17.08 0.87
N LEU A 73 18.96 16.01 1.59
CA LEU A 73 19.36 15.81 2.99
C LEU A 73 20.87 15.61 3.14
N LYS A 74 21.49 14.82 2.26
CA LYS A 74 22.95 14.63 2.24
C LYS A 74 23.72 15.93 2.11
N LYS A 75 23.24 16.87 1.30
CA LYS A 75 23.86 18.20 1.13
C LYS A 75 23.79 19.06 2.39
N ARG A 76 22.93 18.74 3.36
CA ARG A 76 22.70 19.51 4.58
C ARG A 76 23.39 18.92 5.81
N GLU A 77 24.22 17.90 5.64
CA GLU A 77 24.87 17.15 6.73
C GLU A 77 23.88 16.53 7.74
N ASP A 78 22.59 16.45 7.40
CA ASP A 78 21.53 15.77 8.17
C ASP A 78 21.57 14.26 7.88
N ASP A 79 22.77 13.68 7.98
CA ASP A 79 23.12 12.32 7.55
C ASP A 79 22.91 11.28 8.68
N SER A 80 22.66 11.73 9.91
CA SER A 80 22.39 10.87 11.06
C SER A 80 21.12 10.02 10.87
N LEU A 81 20.10 10.56 10.20
CA LEU A 81 18.84 9.86 9.92
C LEU A 81 18.98 8.80 8.80
N ILE A 82 20.03 8.86 7.98
CA ILE A 82 20.24 7.95 6.84
C ILE A 82 21.08 6.72 7.24
N LYS A 83 21.74 6.76 8.41
CA LYS A 83 22.69 5.73 8.86
C LYS A 83 22.08 4.58 9.67
N ALA A 84 20.81 4.66 10.05
CA ALA A 84 20.11 3.56 10.71
C ALA A 84 19.84 2.42 9.70
N LYS A 85 20.75 1.44 9.64
CA LYS A 85 20.50 0.15 8.99
C LYS A 85 19.95 -0.81 10.03
N GLU A 86 18.64 -0.77 10.25
CA GLU A 86 18.02 -1.90 10.93
C GLU A 86 18.16 -3.14 10.06
N ARG A 87 18.72 -4.20 10.66
CA ARG A 87 18.88 -5.48 9.99
C ARG A 87 17.52 -6.18 10.01
N ILE A 88 16.86 -6.17 8.86
CA ILE A 88 15.69 -7.03 8.63
C ILE A 88 16.19 -8.48 8.65
N ILE A 89 15.63 -9.28 9.55
CA ILE A 89 16.01 -10.68 9.77
C ILE A 89 14.96 -11.62 9.18
N GLN A 90 15.26 -12.91 9.25
CA GLN A 90 14.35 -13.94 8.80
C GLN A 90 13.04 -13.88 9.61
N ASP A 91 11.92 -14.16 8.94
CA ASP A 91 10.56 -14.18 9.51
C ASP A 91 10.00 -12.81 9.96
N ASP A 92 10.75 -11.72 9.79
CA ASP A 92 10.18 -10.38 9.86
C ASP A 92 9.08 -10.21 8.78
N LEU A 93 8.11 -9.36 9.10
CA LEU A 93 7.04 -8.92 8.21
C LEU A 93 7.31 -7.50 7.75
N ILE A 94 7.30 -7.28 6.44
CA ILE A 94 7.19 -5.93 5.86
C ILE A 94 5.75 -5.71 5.45
N LEU A 95 5.15 -4.62 5.92
CA LEU A 95 3.75 -4.26 5.67
C LEU A 95 3.65 -2.98 4.85
N LEU A 96 3.04 -3.04 3.67
CA LEU A 96 2.83 -1.88 2.80
C LEU A 96 1.33 -1.59 2.66
N CYS A 97 0.87 -0.51 3.31
CA CYS A 97 -0.52 -0.03 3.24
C CYS A 97 -0.71 1.11 2.21
N THR A 98 0.11 1.14 1.16
CA THR A 98 0.03 2.12 0.07
C THR A 98 0.10 1.35 -1.24
N ARG A 99 -0.69 1.77 -2.24
CA ARG A 99 -0.64 1.17 -3.58
C ARG A 99 0.81 1.16 -4.12
N PRO A 100 1.35 -0.01 -4.53
CA PRO A 100 2.68 -0.09 -5.12
C PRO A 100 2.80 0.77 -6.39
N PRO A 101 3.76 1.71 -6.48
CA PRO A 101 3.94 2.56 -7.65
C PRO A 101 4.75 1.87 -8.74
N LEU A 102 4.25 0.73 -9.24
CA LEU A 102 4.96 -0.06 -10.24
C LEU A 102 5.01 0.68 -11.58
N HIS A 103 3.89 1.28 -12.01
CA HIS A 103 3.73 1.84 -13.35
C HIS A 103 3.24 3.30 -13.34
N ASP A 104 3.32 4.00 -12.20
CA ASP A 104 2.80 5.38 -12.05
C ASP A 104 3.41 6.38 -13.05
N MET A 105 4.64 6.14 -13.49
CA MET A 105 5.35 6.98 -14.45
C MET A 105 4.83 6.82 -15.89
N GLU A 106 4.02 5.79 -16.16
CA GLU A 106 3.47 5.46 -17.47
C GLU A 106 2.04 5.99 -17.67
N GLU A 107 1.54 6.82 -16.75
CA GLU A 107 0.21 7.45 -16.85
C GLU A 107 0.32 8.93 -17.26
N PRO A 108 0.02 9.28 -18.53
CA PRO A 108 0.03 10.67 -18.98
C PRO A 108 -1.03 11.52 -18.26
N GLU A 109 -2.18 10.92 -17.94
CA GLU A 109 -3.33 11.59 -17.33
C GLU A 109 -3.19 11.82 -15.82
N CYS A 110 -2.26 11.11 -15.17
CA CYS A 110 -1.97 11.35 -13.76
C CYS A 110 -1.15 12.63 -13.65
N ARG A 111 -1.84 13.76 -13.45
CA ARG A 111 -1.20 15.02 -13.06
C ARG A 111 -0.13 14.73 -12.02
N GLU A 112 1.06 15.35 -12.13
CA GLU A 112 2.20 15.19 -11.22
C GLU A 112 1.81 15.16 -9.74
N LYS A 113 0.70 15.83 -9.40
CA LYS A 113 0.04 15.84 -8.09
C LYS A 113 -0.32 14.46 -7.50
N ARG A 114 -0.32 13.34 -8.24
CA ARG A 114 -0.82 12.04 -7.73
C ARG A 114 0.12 10.84 -7.85
N ILE A 115 1.25 11.01 -8.52
CA ILE A 115 2.36 10.02 -8.59
C ILE A 115 2.94 9.76 -7.19
N ILE A 116 3.18 8.50 -6.82
CA ILE A 116 3.98 8.17 -5.63
C ILE A 116 5.45 8.09 -6.07
N LEU A 117 6.29 8.94 -5.47
CA LEU A 117 7.71 8.99 -5.82
C LEU A 117 8.45 7.82 -5.17
N ARG A 118 9.28 7.15 -5.98
CA ARG A 118 10.10 6.02 -5.56
C ARG A 118 11.40 6.48 -4.93
N SER A 119 11.93 5.70 -3.99
CA SER A 119 13.28 5.93 -3.45
C SER A 119 14.37 5.21 -4.23
N ASN A 120 14.01 4.29 -5.14
CA ASN A 120 14.90 3.41 -5.90
C ASN A 120 15.96 2.65 -5.07
N ASN A 121 15.73 2.49 -3.76
CA ASN A 121 16.68 1.83 -2.88
C ASN A 121 16.61 0.30 -3.10
N LYS A 122 17.63 -0.44 -2.65
CA LYS A 122 17.70 -1.90 -2.88
C LYS A 122 16.52 -2.67 -2.26
N LEU A 123 16.03 -2.21 -1.10
CA LEU A 123 14.89 -2.81 -0.41
C LEU A 123 13.60 -2.58 -1.20
N GLU A 124 13.29 -1.33 -1.56
CA GLU A 124 12.13 -0.97 -2.39
C GLU A 124 12.13 -1.75 -3.70
N LYS A 125 13.26 -1.77 -4.43
CA LYS A 125 13.41 -2.55 -5.67
C LYS A 125 13.12 -4.04 -5.47
N SER A 126 13.55 -4.61 -4.34
CA SER A 126 13.31 -6.03 -4.04
C SER A 126 11.85 -6.32 -3.71
N LEU A 127 11.19 -5.43 -2.96
CA LEU A 127 9.76 -5.53 -2.62
C LEU A 127 8.88 -5.37 -3.87
N LEU A 128 9.12 -4.31 -4.65
CA LEU A 128 8.38 -4.05 -5.87
C LEU A 128 8.61 -5.16 -6.91
N GLY A 129 9.85 -5.60 -7.09
CA GLY A 129 10.16 -6.72 -8.00
C GLY A 129 9.49 -8.04 -7.59
N ALA A 130 9.20 -8.25 -6.30
CA ALA A 130 8.44 -9.41 -5.86
C ALA A 130 6.96 -9.35 -6.30
N LEU A 131 6.42 -8.14 -6.54
CA LEU A 131 5.05 -7.92 -7.00
C LEU A 131 4.89 -8.04 -8.52
N ASP A 132 5.97 -8.04 -9.30
CA ASP A 132 5.92 -8.07 -10.78
C ASP A 132 5.14 -9.28 -11.31
N SER A 133 5.13 -10.39 -10.57
CA SER A 133 4.39 -11.60 -10.94
C SER A 133 2.86 -11.46 -10.81
N PHE A 134 2.38 -10.45 -10.08
CA PHE A 134 0.96 -10.22 -9.84
C PHE A 134 0.33 -9.23 -10.82
N PHE A 135 1.10 -8.28 -11.38
CA PHE A 135 0.55 -7.15 -12.13
C PHE A 135 1.09 -7.07 -13.56
N TYR A 136 0.19 -6.85 -14.52
CA TYR A 136 0.51 -6.27 -15.82
C TYR A 136 0.57 -4.73 -15.73
N ARG A 137 -0.31 -4.15 -14.92
CA ARG A 137 -0.37 -2.71 -14.67
C ARG A 137 -0.84 -2.47 -13.24
N CYS A 138 -0.21 -1.54 -12.55
CA CYS A 138 -0.59 -1.13 -11.20
C CYS A 138 -0.34 0.36 -11.09
N THR A 139 -1.39 1.12 -11.36
CA THR A 139 -1.41 2.57 -11.39
C THR A 139 -2.62 3.08 -10.61
N ARG A 140 -2.78 4.40 -10.48
CA ARG A 140 -3.95 4.95 -9.79
C ARG A 140 -5.24 4.74 -10.60
N SER A 141 -5.17 4.90 -11.93
CA SER A 141 -6.35 4.78 -12.78
C SER A 141 -6.65 3.34 -13.19
N GLN A 142 -5.71 2.40 -13.05
CA GLN A 142 -5.91 1.04 -13.51
C GLN A 142 -5.10 0.02 -12.70
N ILE A 143 -5.77 -1.05 -12.29
CA ILE A 143 -5.12 -2.25 -11.75
C ILE A 143 -5.44 -3.42 -12.67
N LYS A 144 -4.39 -3.96 -13.30
CA LYS A 144 -4.45 -5.11 -14.21
C LYS A 144 -3.58 -6.25 -13.71
N LEU A 145 -4.21 -7.37 -13.38
CA LEU A 145 -3.61 -8.54 -12.75
C LEU A 145 -3.15 -9.59 -13.78
N LYS A 146 -1.97 -10.18 -13.55
CA LYS A 146 -1.47 -11.37 -14.26
C LYS A 146 -2.17 -12.64 -13.76
N VAL A 147 -2.37 -12.71 -12.45
CA VAL A 147 -2.88 -13.90 -11.74
C VAL A 147 -4.41 -13.98 -11.72
N GLY A 148 -4.96 -15.15 -11.36
CA GLY A 148 -6.40 -15.43 -11.38
C GLY A 148 -6.92 -15.98 -12.71
N SER A 149 -8.14 -16.52 -12.69
CA SER A 149 -8.80 -17.11 -13.89
C SER A 149 -8.88 -16.10 -15.03
N LYS A 150 -8.59 -16.54 -16.27
CA LYS A 150 -8.64 -15.68 -17.47
C LYS A 150 -10.00 -15.00 -17.64
N ASN A 151 -11.08 -15.66 -17.23
CA ASN A 151 -12.46 -15.18 -17.39
C ASN A 151 -12.93 -14.29 -16.23
N ASN A 152 -12.06 -13.98 -15.26
CA ASN A 152 -12.44 -13.14 -14.13
C ASN A 152 -12.35 -11.66 -14.52
N GLN A 153 -13.52 -11.02 -14.64
CA GLN A 153 -13.67 -9.59 -14.96
C GLN A 153 -12.97 -8.64 -13.98
N TYR A 154 -12.67 -9.08 -12.76
CA TYR A 154 -11.98 -8.28 -11.73
C TYR A 154 -10.45 -8.29 -11.90
N LYS A 155 -9.92 -8.91 -12.96
CA LYS A 155 -8.49 -8.85 -13.31
C LYS A 155 -8.06 -7.53 -13.94
N ASP A 156 -8.98 -6.73 -14.46
CA ASP A 156 -8.66 -5.48 -15.13
C ASP A 156 -9.71 -4.43 -14.75
N ILE A 157 -9.40 -3.66 -13.70
CA ILE A 157 -10.28 -2.66 -13.11
C ILE A 157 -9.74 -1.27 -13.44
N VAL A 158 -10.57 -0.44 -14.06
CA VAL A 158 -10.28 0.97 -14.35
C VAL A 158 -11.05 1.84 -13.36
N PHE A 159 -10.37 2.81 -12.75
CA PHE A 159 -10.90 3.71 -11.74
C PHE A 159 -11.06 5.13 -12.29
N LYS A 160 -12.10 5.83 -11.81
CA LYS A 160 -12.18 7.28 -11.97
C LYS A 160 -11.08 7.90 -11.12
N VAL A 161 -10.39 8.91 -11.65
CA VAL A 161 -9.33 9.58 -10.90
C VAL A 161 -9.89 10.83 -10.22
N SER A 162 -10.78 11.59 -10.84
CA SER A 162 -11.19 12.93 -10.39
C SER A 162 -11.95 12.99 -9.06
N THR A 163 -12.83 12.04 -8.74
CA THR A 163 -13.84 12.13 -7.66
C THR A 163 -13.65 11.13 -6.51
N GLY A 164 -12.44 10.59 -6.34
CA GLY A 164 -12.22 9.36 -5.56
C GLY A 164 -11.96 8.20 -6.53
N ALA A 165 -11.64 7.02 -6.01
CA ALA A 165 -11.29 5.88 -6.83
C ALA A 165 -12.47 4.91 -7.02
N ASP A 166 -13.60 5.45 -7.45
CA ASP A 166 -14.72 4.65 -7.93
C ASP A 166 -14.31 3.84 -9.15
N ILE A 167 -14.82 2.62 -9.27
CA ILE A 167 -14.67 1.85 -10.49
C ILE A 167 -15.38 2.61 -11.62
N LYS A 168 -14.64 2.90 -12.70
CA LYS A 168 -15.21 3.45 -13.94
C LYS A 168 -15.85 2.32 -14.74
N TYR A 169 -15.09 1.25 -14.96
CA TYR A 169 -15.57 0.01 -15.56
C TYR A 169 -14.61 -1.15 -15.28
N LEU A 170 -15.14 -2.36 -15.37
CA LEU A 170 -14.36 -3.57 -15.56
C LEU A 170 -14.07 -3.73 -17.05
N ASN A 171 -12.81 -4.04 -17.40
CA ASN A 171 -12.40 -4.25 -18.79
C ASN A 171 -12.84 -5.65 -19.29
N SER A 172 -14.14 -5.91 -19.20
CA SER A 172 -14.85 -7.05 -19.78
C SER A 172 -15.29 -6.72 -21.21
N THR A 173 -15.72 -7.74 -21.96
CA THR A 173 -16.36 -7.55 -23.27
C THR A 173 -17.82 -7.99 -23.18
N PRO A 174 -18.80 -7.07 -23.18
CA PRO A 174 -18.67 -5.60 -23.20
C PRO A 174 -18.17 -5.02 -21.85
N PRO A 175 -17.65 -3.77 -21.81
CA PRO A 175 -17.21 -3.15 -20.56
C PRO A 175 -18.36 -2.99 -19.56
N THR A 176 -18.15 -3.43 -18.32
CA THR A 176 -19.17 -3.36 -17.27
C THR A 176 -18.93 -2.16 -16.36
N VAL A 177 -19.87 -1.21 -16.33
CA VAL A 177 -19.82 -0.06 -15.41
C VAL A 177 -20.28 -0.50 -14.02
N ILE A 178 -19.50 -0.18 -12.99
CA ILE A 178 -19.88 -0.39 -11.59
C ILE A 178 -19.94 0.97 -10.92
N LYS A 179 -21.09 1.33 -10.35
CA LYS A 179 -21.26 2.58 -9.61
C LYS A 179 -21.00 2.37 -8.12
N ASP A 180 -20.54 3.43 -7.45
CA ASP A 180 -20.44 3.55 -5.99
C ASP A 180 -19.63 2.43 -5.31
N ARG A 181 -18.70 1.81 -6.04
CA ARG A 181 -17.79 0.80 -5.50
C ARG A 181 -16.37 1.10 -5.88
N THR A 182 -15.48 0.64 -5.02
CA THR A 182 -14.04 0.56 -5.27
C THR A 182 -13.55 -0.87 -5.06
N ALA A 183 -12.25 -1.08 -5.22
CA ALA A 183 -11.60 -2.36 -4.99
C ALA A 183 -10.44 -2.25 -4.00
N GLY A 184 -10.34 -3.26 -3.14
CA GLY A 184 -9.24 -3.46 -2.19
C GLY A 184 -8.45 -4.70 -2.56
N TYR A 185 -7.14 -4.60 -2.50
CA TYR A 185 -6.21 -5.65 -2.87
C TYR A 185 -5.40 -6.04 -1.65
N LEU A 186 -5.38 -7.31 -1.29
CA LEU A 186 -4.47 -7.87 -0.29
C LEU A 186 -3.57 -8.87 -1.00
N ILE A 187 -2.25 -8.69 -0.92
CA ILE A 187 -1.26 -9.61 -1.47
C ILE A 187 -0.33 -10.03 -0.35
N SER A 188 -0.09 -11.35 -0.26
CA SER A 188 0.90 -11.92 0.63
C SER A 188 1.96 -12.68 -0.16
N ILE A 189 3.22 -12.39 0.15
CA ILE A 189 4.39 -13.11 -0.35
C ILE A 189 5.13 -13.64 0.88
N PRO A 190 5.06 -14.95 1.14
CA PRO A 190 5.52 -15.53 2.41
C PRO A 190 7.03 -15.43 2.60
N LYS A 191 7.81 -15.48 1.52
CA LYS A 191 9.27 -15.45 1.56
C LYS A 191 9.85 -14.71 0.35
N ILE A 192 10.50 -13.58 0.59
CA ILE A 192 11.31 -12.90 -0.43
C ILE A 192 12.77 -13.33 -0.25
N LYS A 193 13.27 -14.21 -1.13
CA LYS A 193 14.64 -14.75 -1.06
C LYS A 193 15.73 -13.66 -1.04
N LYS A 194 15.55 -12.59 -1.84
CA LYS A 194 16.47 -11.44 -1.91
C LYS A 194 16.55 -10.64 -0.61
N LEU A 195 15.61 -10.84 0.32
CA LEU A 195 15.50 -10.14 1.59
C LEU A 195 15.52 -11.15 2.75
N ASN A 196 16.40 -12.15 2.72
CA ASN A 196 16.55 -13.12 3.82
C ASN A 196 15.25 -13.83 4.22
N ASN A 197 14.43 -14.21 3.23
CA ASN A 197 13.14 -14.89 3.42
C ASN A 197 12.12 -14.11 4.27
N VAL A 198 12.20 -12.79 4.28
CA VAL A 198 11.20 -11.90 4.88
C VAL A 198 9.82 -12.10 4.25
N ARG A 199 8.78 -12.05 5.08
CA ARG A 199 7.39 -12.01 4.63
C ARG A 199 7.04 -10.60 4.20
N PHE A 200 6.35 -10.48 3.09
CA PHE A 200 5.86 -9.21 2.59
C PHE A 200 4.35 -9.26 2.38
N VAL A 201 3.65 -8.33 2.99
CA VAL A 201 2.22 -8.13 2.78
C VAL A 201 2.00 -6.71 2.29
N THR A 202 1.25 -6.57 1.21
CA THR A 202 0.77 -5.29 0.74
C THR A 202 -0.75 -5.31 0.69
N LEU A 203 -1.37 -4.23 1.16
CA LEU A 203 -2.80 -4.06 1.12
C LEU A 203 -3.15 -2.62 0.77
N PHE A 204 -4.01 -2.44 -0.22
CA PHE A 204 -4.26 -1.10 -0.77
C PHE A 204 -5.59 -1.05 -1.53
N GLY A 205 -6.17 0.15 -1.56
CA GLY A 205 -7.14 0.56 -2.56
C GLY A 205 -6.48 1.44 -3.62
N ALA A 206 -7.26 1.93 -4.58
CA ALA A 206 -6.74 2.81 -5.63
C ALA A 206 -6.34 4.22 -5.12
N GLY A 207 -6.80 4.63 -3.93
CA GLY A 207 -6.36 5.83 -3.22
C GLY A 207 -6.26 5.65 -1.71
N GLY A 208 -5.94 6.75 -1.00
CA GLY A 208 -5.66 6.71 0.44
C GLY A 208 -6.91 6.46 1.28
N THR A 209 -8.02 7.13 0.96
CA THR A 209 -9.32 6.91 1.62
C THR A 209 -9.83 5.49 1.40
N GLU A 210 -9.70 4.98 0.17
CA GLU A 210 -10.07 3.60 -0.16
C GLU A 210 -9.20 2.60 0.58
N THR A 211 -7.89 2.88 0.70
CA THR A 211 -6.97 2.03 1.46
C THR A 211 -7.33 2.03 2.95
N LEU A 212 -7.61 3.18 3.54
CA LEU A 212 -8.03 3.31 4.94
C LEU A 212 -9.29 2.47 5.23
N TRP A 213 -10.33 2.63 4.42
CA TRP A 213 -11.56 1.85 4.58
C TRP A 213 -11.34 0.36 4.33
N PHE A 214 -10.52 -0.01 3.35
CA PHE A 214 -10.20 -1.41 3.12
C PHE A 214 -9.50 -2.05 4.32
N CYS A 215 -8.56 -1.33 4.95
CA CYS A 215 -7.94 -1.77 6.20
C CYS A 215 -8.96 -1.96 7.32
N HIS A 216 -9.87 -1.01 7.49
CA HIS A 216 -10.94 -1.09 8.48
C HIS A 216 -11.84 -2.32 8.26
N ILE A 217 -12.26 -2.55 7.01
CA ILE A 217 -13.05 -3.72 6.59
C ILE A 217 -12.30 -5.03 6.89
N LEU A 218 -11.01 -5.11 6.54
CA LEU A 218 -10.20 -6.29 6.86
C LEU A 218 -10.10 -6.53 8.37
N ARG A 219 -10.00 -5.48 9.19
CA ARG A 219 -9.98 -5.61 10.66
C ARG A 219 -11.32 -6.10 11.21
N LYS A 220 -12.43 -5.51 10.77
CA LYS A 220 -13.74 -5.71 11.39
C LYS A 220 -14.48 -6.92 10.82
N GLU A 221 -14.47 -7.10 9.50
CA GLU A 221 -15.30 -8.10 8.82
C GLU A 221 -14.50 -9.32 8.35
N PHE A 222 -13.24 -9.12 7.94
CA PHE A 222 -12.40 -10.19 7.37
C PHE A 222 -11.07 -10.44 8.12
N PRO A 223 -11.02 -10.46 9.46
CA PRO A 223 -9.75 -10.60 10.18
C PRO A 223 -9.09 -11.97 9.91
N HIS A 224 -9.90 -13.00 9.64
CA HIS A 224 -9.42 -14.33 9.27
C HIS A 224 -8.64 -14.34 7.95
N VAL A 225 -9.02 -13.50 6.97
CA VAL A 225 -8.32 -13.39 5.68
C VAL A 225 -6.94 -12.77 5.88
N PHE A 226 -6.85 -11.71 6.67
CA PHE A 226 -5.56 -11.09 6.99
C PHE A 226 -4.66 -12.04 7.81
N LYS A 227 -5.21 -12.73 8.82
CA LYS A 227 -4.47 -13.78 9.56
C LYS A 227 -3.96 -14.87 8.63
N GLN A 228 -4.77 -15.32 7.67
CA GLN A 228 -4.36 -16.28 6.65
C GLN A 228 -3.18 -15.76 5.81
N ALA A 229 -3.21 -14.48 5.41
CA ALA A 229 -2.12 -13.83 4.69
C ALA A 229 -0.79 -13.84 5.48
N LEU A 230 -0.85 -13.84 6.82
CA LEU A 230 0.33 -13.87 7.67
C LEU A 230 0.90 -15.28 7.92
N ILE A 231 0.10 -16.33 7.77
CA ILE A 231 0.55 -17.70 8.09
C ILE A 231 0.74 -18.58 6.86
N CYS A 232 0.06 -18.29 5.74
CA CYS A 232 0.12 -19.17 4.58
C CYS A 232 1.55 -19.25 4.02
N PRO A 233 2.03 -20.45 3.62
CA PRO A 233 3.33 -20.63 2.99
C PRO A 233 3.31 -20.42 1.46
N LYS A 234 2.15 -20.01 0.90
CA LYS A 234 1.98 -19.73 -0.54
C LYS A 234 1.84 -18.23 -0.76
N SER A 235 2.24 -17.76 -1.93
CA SER A 235 1.84 -16.43 -2.39
C SER A 235 0.34 -16.39 -2.59
N GLN A 236 -0.31 -15.31 -2.16
CA GLN A 236 -1.76 -15.15 -2.21
C GLN A 236 -2.14 -13.76 -2.71
N LEU A 237 -3.30 -13.68 -3.36
CA LEU A 237 -3.97 -12.44 -3.75
C LEU A 237 -5.46 -12.57 -3.42
N TRP A 238 -5.98 -11.56 -2.74
CA TRP A 238 -7.41 -11.34 -2.58
C TRP A 238 -7.80 -9.98 -3.14
N VAL A 239 -8.93 -9.95 -3.84
CA VAL A 239 -9.56 -8.72 -4.32
C VAL A 239 -10.96 -8.63 -3.73
N PHE A 240 -11.24 -7.52 -3.08
CA PHE A 240 -12.54 -7.21 -2.51
C PHE A 240 -13.16 -6.06 -3.29
N LEU A 241 -14.46 -6.13 -3.53
CA LEU A 241 -15.27 -4.96 -3.86
C LEU A 241 -15.93 -4.45 -2.59
N PHE A 242 -15.99 -3.14 -2.41
CA PHE A 242 -16.69 -2.52 -1.30
C PHE A 242 -17.13 -1.10 -1.66
N THR A 243 -18.05 -0.58 -0.88
CA THR A 243 -18.57 0.79 -0.96
C THR A 243 -17.78 1.67 -0.01
N VAL A 244 -17.37 2.85 -0.48
CA VAL A 244 -16.74 3.87 0.37
C VAL A 244 -17.83 4.81 0.87
N PRO A 245 -17.95 5.05 2.19
CA PRO A 245 -18.88 6.04 2.71
C PRO A 245 -18.61 7.42 2.11
N GLN A 246 -19.67 8.16 1.77
CA GLN A 246 -19.55 9.53 1.24
C GLN A 246 -18.90 10.48 2.25
N ILE A 247 -19.10 10.20 3.54
CA ILE A 247 -18.53 10.96 4.65
C ILE A 247 -17.64 9.99 5.44
N THR A 248 -16.39 10.37 5.64
CA THR A 248 -15.52 9.66 6.59
C THR A 248 -15.72 10.31 7.96
N PRO A 249 -16.27 9.59 8.95
CA PRO A 249 -16.55 10.17 10.25
C PRO A 249 -15.23 10.58 10.92
N GLU A 250 -15.21 11.81 11.45
CA GLU A 250 -14.13 12.35 12.27
C GLU A 250 -14.64 12.52 13.71
N PRO A 251 -13.83 12.25 14.74
CA PRO A 251 -12.41 11.88 14.69
C PRO A 251 -12.16 10.36 14.60
N PHE A 252 -13.20 9.53 14.68
CA PHE A 252 -13.08 8.07 14.70
C PHE A 252 -13.80 7.44 13.52
N LEU A 253 -13.16 6.44 12.91
CA LEU A 253 -13.82 5.45 12.05
C LEU A 253 -14.67 4.52 12.94
N ASP A 254 -15.69 5.06 13.60
CA ASP A 254 -16.61 4.25 14.39
C ASP A 254 -17.86 3.95 13.57
N SER A 255 -18.12 2.66 13.42
CA SER A 255 -18.83 2.07 12.29
C SER A 255 -20.32 1.88 12.55
N TYR A 256 -20.96 2.72 13.37
CA TYR A 256 -22.29 2.39 13.87
C TYR A 256 -23.40 2.33 12.81
N THR A 257 -23.15 2.70 11.54
CA THR A 257 -24.22 2.68 10.51
C THR A 257 -23.78 2.35 9.07
N HIS A 258 -22.54 1.92 8.81
CA HIS A 258 -22.09 1.73 7.42
C HIS A 258 -22.03 0.26 7.00
N ASN A 259 -22.97 -0.15 6.14
CA ASN A 259 -22.86 -1.39 5.38
C ASN A 259 -21.88 -1.17 4.21
N PHE A 260 -20.65 -1.65 4.35
CA PHE A 260 -19.64 -1.53 3.28
C PHE A 260 -19.96 -2.43 2.07
N ASP A 261 -20.90 -3.38 2.19
CA ASP A 261 -21.21 -4.44 1.21
C ASP A 261 -19.95 -5.07 0.63
N ALA A 262 -18.99 -5.36 1.52
CA ALA A 262 -17.69 -5.86 1.16
C ALA A 262 -17.77 -7.33 0.71
N LYS A 263 -17.27 -7.61 -0.49
CA LYS A 263 -17.38 -8.92 -1.14
C LYS A 263 -16.03 -9.36 -1.69
N LEU A 264 -15.58 -10.54 -1.32
CA LEU A 264 -14.42 -11.19 -1.93
C LEU A 264 -14.79 -11.64 -3.35
N VAL A 265 -14.15 -11.05 -4.36
CA VAL A 265 -14.46 -11.30 -5.79
C VAL A 265 -13.36 -12.04 -6.55
N LEU A 266 -12.16 -12.11 -5.98
CA LEU A 266 -11.05 -12.91 -6.51
C LEU A 266 -10.19 -13.40 -5.35
N ASN A 267 -9.93 -14.71 -5.33
CA ASN A 267 -8.94 -15.33 -4.45
C ASN A 267 -8.02 -16.20 -5.31
N TRP A 268 -6.71 -16.00 -5.17
CA TRP A 268 -5.71 -16.75 -5.91
C TRP A 268 -4.55 -17.14 -4.98
N SER A 269 -3.99 -18.33 -5.18
CA SER A 269 -2.79 -18.78 -4.47
C SER A 269 -1.85 -19.59 -5.36
N LYS A 270 -0.54 -19.48 -5.12
CA LYS A 270 0.51 -20.26 -5.80
C LYS A 270 1.68 -20.55 -4.86
N ARG A 271 2.27 -21.74 -4.96
CA ARG A 271 3.52 -22.07 -4.25
C ARG A 271 4.66 -21.20 -4.79
N CYS A 272 5.41 -20.57 -3.88
CA CYS A 272 6.60 -19.77 -4.18
C CYS A 272 7.81 -20.65 -4.49
#